data_AF-A0AB73Z6E9-F1
#
_entry.id   AF-A0AB73Z6E9-F1
#
_cell.length_a   1.000
_cell.length_b   1.000
_cell.length_c   1.000
_cell.angle_alpha   90.00
_cell.angle_beta   90.00
_cell.angle_gamma   90.00
#
_symmetry.space_group_name_H-M   'P 1'
#
loop_
_entity.id
_entity.type
_entity.pdbx_description
1 polymer ?
#
loop_
_entity_poly.entity_id
_entity_poly.type
_entity_poly.pdbx_seq_one_letter_code
_entity_poly.pdbx_strand_id
1 'polypeptide(L)'
;MVQKQPCKIEKIFQIIDRLSVYKHYAFETIVFSDTILVFNKKDNAPNHYYVTYLIEFAQQLFYRLLSIGVYFKGLITYGEFNFKSMNNIQAYWGEALIETYNEANQLQGLGLFVNKKLSVDIVTFDKLDNIDSQYDYILLCQSYINLYKSTKGKLPIEIKTLYETDEYNQIDEDMSFFREIRYVKDNCTVHKIANKYLAVYVWYKNYTYPLFKQLEDGNFSPSVLNADYMGRINPYDIIAEVE
;
A
#
# COMPACT_ATOMS: atom_id res chain seq x y z
N MET A 1 14.64 3.71 -10.67
CA MET A 1 16.08 4.05 -10.59
C MET A 1 16.20 5.29 -9.73
N VAL A 2 16.75 5.19 -8.50
CA VAL A 2 16.84 6.30 -7.53
C VAL A 2 18.28 6.83 -7.40
N GLN A 3 19.12 6.65 -8.43
CA GLN A 3 20.53 7.10 -8.37
C GLN A 3 20.73 8.60 -8.62
N LYS A 4 19.66 9.36 -8.96
CA LYS A 4 19.77 10.75 -9.41
C LYS A 4 19.11 11.81 -8.50
N GLN A 5 18.57 11.44 -7.35
CA GLN A 5 17.81 12.36 -6.48
C GLN A 5 18.08 12.12 -4.97
N PRO A 6 19.22 12.60 -4.43
CA PRO A 6 19.58 12.39 -3.01
C PRO A 6 18.54 12.95 -2.04
N CYS A 7 17.93 14.11 -2.34
CA CYS A 7 16.88 14.69 -1.50
C CYS A 7 15.63 13.80 -1.40
N LYS A 8 15.30 13.03 -2.45
CA LYS A 8 14.17 12.09 -2.42
C LYS A 8 14.48 10.89 -1.54
N ILE A 9 15.72 10.39 -1.58
CA ILE A 9 16.20 9.33 -0.68
C ILE A 9 16.11 9.77 0.79
N GLU A 10 16.58 10.97 1.12
CA GLU A 10 16.47 11.51 2.49
C GLU A 10 15.02 11.61 2.95
N LYS A 11 14.11 12.06 2.08
CA LYS A 11 12.67 12.09 2.40
C LYS A 11 12.10 10.69 2.66
N ILE A 12 12.52 9.67 1.90
CA ILE A 12 12.12 8.28 2.15
C ILE A 12 12.55 7.86 3.55
N PHE A 13 13.81 8.08 3.94
CA PHE A 13 14.28 7.73 5.29
C PHE A 13 13.59 8.54 6.39
N GLN A 14 13.29 9.82 6.17
CA GLN A 14 12.50 10.63 7.11
C GLN A 14 11.06 10.13 7.27
N ILE A 15 10.45 9.62 6.21
CA ILE A 15 9.13 8.97 6.27
C ILE A 15 9.22 7.70 7.09
N ILE A 16 10.22 6.86 6.82
CA ILE A 16 10.45 5.60 7.52
C ILE A 16 10.66 5.87 9.02
N ASP A 17 11.56 6.77 9.39
CA ASP A 17 11.87 7.11 10.79
C ASP A 17 10.66 7.59 11.61
N ARG A 18 9.60 8.10 10.94
CA ARG A 18 8.39 8.63 11.58
C ARG A 18 7.24 7.63 11.65
N LEU A 19 7.41 6.38 11.20
CA LEU A 19 6.36 5.37 11.24
C LEU A 19 5.99 5.02 12.69
N SER A 20 4.71 4.71 12.92
CA SER A 20 4.22 4.33 14.25
C SER A 20 4.79 3.00 14.76
N VAL A 21 5.28 2.14 13.86
CA VAL A 21 5.87 0.83 14.21
C VAL A 21 7.00 0.93 15.24
N TYR A 22 7.83 1.97 15.17
CA TYR A 22 8.96 2.17 16.10
C TYR A 22 8.52 2.45 17.54
N LYS A 23 7.28 2.92 17.73
CA LYS A 23 6.68 3.19 19.04
C LYS A 23 5.85 2.01 19.55
N HIS A 24 5.56 1.04 18.70
CA HIS A 24 4.69 -0.07 19.05
C HIS A 24 5.45 -1.13 19.85
N TYR A 25 4.95 -1.44 21.05
CA TYR A 25 5.65 -2.33 22.01
C TYR A 25 5.87 -3.75 21.48
N ALA A 26 5.01 -4.21 20.56
CA ALA A 26 4.99 -5.58 20.06
C ALA A 26 5.97 -5.85 18.90
N PHE A 27 6.55 -4.81 18.29
CA PHE A 27 7.36 -4.95 17.07
C PHE A 27 8.78 -4.42 17.22
N GLU A 28 9.68 -5.00 16.43
CA GLU A 28 11.01 -4.49 16.15
C GLU A 28 11.13 -4.18 14.66
N THR A 29 12.04 -3.27 14.31
CA THR A 29 12.23 -2.85 12.94
C THR A 29 13.70 -2.71 12.64
N ILE A 30 14.12 -3.27 11.51
CA ILE A 30 15.46 -3.13 10.95
C ILE A 30 15.32 -2.47 9.59
N VAL A 31 16.12 -1.45 9.34
CA VAL A 31 16.20 -0.77 8.04
C VAL A 31 17.60 -1.00 7.48
N PHE A 32 17.67 -1.52 6.26
CA PHE A 32 18.93 -1.68 5.55
C PHE A 32 18.74 -1.34 4.07
N SER A 33 19.52 -0.38 3.57
CA SER A 33 19.37 0.14 2.20
C SER A 33 17.91 0.61 1.96
N ASP A 34 17.20 -0.05 1.06
CA ASP A 34 15.83 0.19 0.63
C ASP A 34 14.84 -0.82 1.22
N THR A 35 15.29 -1.70 2.12
CA THR A 35 14.48 -2.73 2.76
C THR A 35 14.18 -2.38 4.21
N ILE A 36 12.91 -2.58 4.57
CA ILE A 36 12.41 -2.45 5.94
C ILE A 36 11.92 -3.84 6.36
N LEU A 37 12.48 -4.35 7.44
CA LEU A 37 12.05 -5.61 8.04
C LEU A 37 11.37 -5.30 9.37
N VAL A 38 10.10 -5.72 9.50
CA VAL A 38 9.32 -5.59 10.73
C VAL A 38 8.95 -6.98 11.21
N PHE A 39 9.19 -7.27 12.49
CA PHE A 39 8.88 -8.56 13.09
C PHE A 39 8.39 -8.39 14.53
N ASN A 40 7.63 -9.37 15.03
CA ASN A 40 7.14 -9.37 16.39
C ASN A 40 8.29 -9.65 17.39
N LYS A 41 8.41 -8.82 18.44
CA LYS A 41 9.41 -8.97 19.50
C LYS A 41 9.13 -10.13 20.44
N LYS A 42 7.84 -10.40 20.64
CA LYS A 42 7.30 -11.40 21.56
C LYS A 42 6.14 -12.08 20.85
N ASP A 43 5.79 -13.27 21.31
CA ASP A 43 4.67 -14.02 20.79
C ASP A 43 3.60 -14.21 21.88
N ASN A 44 3.05 -13.07 22.34
CA ASN A 44 2.12 -13.02 23.47
C ASN A 44 0.73 -12.47 23.11
N ALA A 45 0.51 -12.12 21.84
CA ALA A 45 -0.75 -11.69 21.28
C ALA A 45 -1.18 -12.68 20.18
N PRO A 46 -2.48 -12.78 19.88
CA PRO A 46 -2.95 -13.64 18.79
C PRO A 46 -2.49 -13.13 17.42
N ASN A 47 -2.35 -14.02 16.42
CA ASN A 47 -1.83 -13.69 15.09
C ASN A 47 -2.56 -12.51 14.41
N HIS A 48 -3.90 -12.49 14.45
CA HIS A 48 -4.71 -11.39 13.91
C HIS A 48 -4.31 -10.01 14.46
N TYR A 49 -3.82 -9.93 15.70
CA TYR A 49 -3.31 -8.68 16.26
C TYR A 49 -2.10 -8.22 15.47
N TYR A 50 -1.08 -9.07 15.31
CA TYR A 50 0.13 -8.69 14.57
C TYR A 50 -0.16 -8.38 13.11
N VAL A 51 -0.96 -9.22 12.44
CA VAL A 51 -1.32 -9.04 11.04
C VAL A 51 -2.04 -7.71 10.83
N THR A 52 -2.99 -7.36 11.70
CA THR A 52 -3.72 -6.08 11.62
C THR A 52 -2.77 -4.89 11.72
N TYR A 53 -1.91 -4.85 12.74
CA TYR A 53 -0.97 -3.74 12.92
C TYR A 53 0.07 -3.66 11.79
N LEU A 54 0.55 -4.79 11.28
CA LEU A 54 1.47 -4.80 10.14
C LEU A 54 0.82 -4.20 8.88
N ILE A 55 -0.46 -4.52 8.62
CA ILE A 55 -1.21 -3.92 7.52
C ILE A 55 -1.42 -2.42 7.76
N GLU A 56 -1.76 -1.99 8.98
CA GLU A 56 -1.89 -0.57 9.33
C GLU A 56 -0.58 0.21 9.13
N PHE A 57 0.56 -0.36 9.53
CA PHE A 57 1.87 0.26 9.31
C PHE A 57 2.20 0.34 7.82
N ALA A 58 1.89 -0.71 7.05
CA ALA A 58 2.05 -0.71 5.61
C ALA A 58 1.14 0.33 4.91
N GLN A 59 -0.09 0.50 5.38
CA GLN A 59 -1.02 1.53 4.88
C GLN A 59 -0.53 2.94 5.23
N GLN A 60 -0.02 3.15 6.45
CA GLN A 60 0.59 4.43 6.82
C GLN A 60 1.81 4.73 5.95
N LEU A 61 2.66 3.73 5.70
CA LEU A 61 3.82 3.86 4.81
C LEU A 61 3.37 4.17 3.38
N PHE A 62 2.31 3.51 2.88
CA PHE A 62 1.73 3.73 1.56
C PHE A 62 1.35 5.20 1.34
N TYR A 63 0.50 5.78 2.19
CA TYR A 63 0.07 7.17 2.01
C TYR A 63 1.21 8.18 2.15
N ARG A 64 2.18 7.92 3.05
CA ARG A 64 3.35 8.80 3.19
C ARG A 64 4.26 8.75 1.97
N LEU A 65 4.53 7.57 1.43
CA LEU A 65 5.37 7.41 0.22
C LEU A 65 4.65 7.90 -1.05
N LEU A 66 3.33 7.74 -1.12
CA LEU A 66 2.52 8.28 -2.21
C LEU A 66 2.71 9.79 -2.38
N SER A 67 2.79 10.55 -1.28
CA SER A 67 3.00 12.00 -1.30
C SER A 67 4.31 12.46 -1.97
N ILE A 68 5.23 11.54 -2.21
CA ILE A 68 6.51 11.78 -2.89
C ILE A 68 6.69 10.88 -4.12
N GLY A 69 5.62 10.27 -4.64
CA GLY A 69 5.67 9.40 -5.82
C GLY A 69 6.58 8.18 -5.62
N VAL A 70 6.54 7.56 -4.44
CA VAL A 70 7.30 6.33 -4.14
C VAL A 70 6.32 5.22 -3.80
N TYR A 71 6.62 4.02 -4.30
CA TYR A 71 5.83 2.81 -4.06
C TYR A 71 6.72 1.70 -3.55
N PHE A 72 6.17 0.84 -2.71
CA PHE A 72 6.87 -0.31 -2.16
C PHE A 72 6.22 -1.62 -2.61
N LYS A 73 6.94 -2.72 -2.39
CA LYS A 73 6.37 -4.06 -2.37
C LYS A 73 6.64 -4.64 -0.99
N GLY A 74 5.59 -4.97 -0.26
CA GLY A 74 5.66 -5.54 1.07
C GLY A 74 5.07 -6.94 1.09
N LEU A 75 5.68 -7.83 1.86
CA LEU A 75 5.19 -9.17 2.10
C LEU A 75 5.04 -9.36 3.62
N ILE A 76 3.90 -9.91 4.05
CA ILE A 76 3.70 -10.40 5.41
C ILE A 76 3.66 -11.92 5.35
N THR A 77 4.57 -12.56 6.07
CA THR A 77 4.66 -14.01 6.19
C THR A 77 4.75 -14.41 7.67
N TYR A 78 4.77 -15.71 7.92
CA TYR A 78 5.08 -16.29 9.22
C TYR A 78 5.98 -17.50 9.03
N GLY A 79 6.84 -17.77 10.00
CA GLY A 79 7.77 -18.89 9.97
C GLY A 79 8.95 -18.65 10.89
N GLU A 80 9.97 -19.49 10.78
CA GLU A 80 11.17 -19.35 11.60
C GLU A 80 11.92 -18.06 11.25
N PHE A 81 12.06 -17.19 12.25
CA PHE A 81 12.87 -16.00 12.18
C PHE A 81 13.54 -15.76 13.54
N ASN A 82 14.85 -15.57 13.53
CA ASN A 82 15.66 -15.33 14.69
C ASN A 82 16.27 -13.94 14.62
N PHE A 83 16.25 -13.23 15.74
CA PHE A 83 16.91 -11.95 15.91
C PHE A 83 17.74 -11.97 17.20
N LYS A 84 18.99 -11.49 17.10
CA LYS A 84 19.90 -11.39 18.23
C LYS A 84 20.70 -10.10 18.15
N SER A 85 20.49 -9.23 19.13
CA SER A 85 21.37 -8.09 19.37
C SER A 85 22.61 -8.57 20.13
N MET A 86 23.80 -8.34 19.55
CA MET A 86 25.11 -8.68 20.12
C MET A 86 25.89 -7.38 20.38
N ASN A 87 27.03 -7.47 21.07
CA ASN A 87 27.79 -6.29 21.48
C ASN A 87 28.14 -5.32 20.33
N ASN A 88 28.43 -5.84 19.14
CA ASN A 88 28.90 -5.05 18.00
C ASN A 88 27.98 -5.15 16.76
N ILE A 89 27.04 -6.09 16.75
CA ILE A 89 26.22 -6.40 15.57
C ILE A 89 24.80 -6.75 15.98
N GLN A 90 23.86 -6.50 15.07
CA GLN A 90 22.52 -7.07 15.11
C GLN A 90 22.46 -8.19 14.06
N ALA A 91 22.27 -9.43 14.52
CA ALA A 91 22.18 -10.59 13.65
C ALA A 91 20.72 -11.03 13.49
N TYR A 92 20.32 -11.30 12.25
CA TYR A 92 19.00 -11.85 11.93
C TYR A 92 19.12 -12.93 10.85
N TRP A 93 18.40 -14.04 11.01
CA TRP A 93 18.42 -15.18 10.11
C TRP A 93 17.16 -16.02 10.28
N GLY A 94 16.85 -16.86 9.30
CA GLY A 94 15.71 -17.79 9.35
C GLY A 94 15.22 -18.12 7.96
N GLU A 95 14.57 -19.27 7.82
CA GLU A 95 14.03 -19.75 6.55
C GLU A 95 12.97 -18.78 5.99
N ALA A 96 12.09 -18.25 6.86
CA ALA A 96 11.04 -17.32 6.46
C ALA A 96 11.60 -16.06 5.79
N LEU A 97 12.75 -15.55 6.24
CA LEU A 97 13.41 -14.38 5.64
C LEU A 97 13.90 -14.68 4.21
N ILE A 98 14.53 -15.85 4.02
CA ILE A 98 15.10 -16.28 2.74
C ILE A 98 13.98 -16.54 1.73
N GLU A 99 12.94 -17.27 2.14
CA GLU A 99 11.76 -17.55 1.32
C GLU A 99 11.09 -16.24 0.88
N THR A 100 10.83 -15.34 1.83
CA THR A 100 10.19 -14.04 1.54
C THR A 100 11.00 -13.23 0.53
N TYR A 101 12.33 -13.20 0.65
CA TYR A 101 13.19 -12.48 -0.30
C TYR A 101 13.11 -13.07 -1.71
N ASN A 102 13.11 -14.41 -1.83
CA ASN A 102 13.01 -15.09 -3.11
C ASN A 102 11.63 -14.89 -3.75
N GLU A 103 10.56 -15.00 -2.98
CA GLU A 103 9.18 -14.86 -3.44
C GLU A 103 8.82 -13.42 -3.82
N ALA A 104 9.34 -12.42 -3.10
CA ALA A 104 9.13 -11.00 -3.43
C ALA A 104 9.59 -10.64 -4.85
N ASN A 105 10.62 -11.32 -5.37
CA ASN A 105 11.12 -11.13 -6.72
C ASN A 105 10.20 -11.72 -7.80
N GLN A 106 9.40 -12.73 -7.45
CA GLN A 106 8.51 -13.44 -8.38
C GLN A 106 7.13 -12.79 -8.45
N LEU A 107 6.64 -12.20 -7.35
CA LEU A 107 5.34 -11.54 -7.32
C LEU A 107 5.24 -10.39 -8.32
N GLN A 108 4.14 -10.35 -9.08
CA GLN A 108 3.82 -9.21 -9.92
C GLN A 108 3.19 -8.09 -9.07
N GLY A 109 3.34 -6.83 -9.48
CA GLY A 109 2.71 -5.70 -8.80
C GLY A 109 3.56 -4.99 -7.73
N LEU A 110 2.91 -4.07 -7.04
CA LEU A 110 3.38 -3.26 -5.91
C LEU A 110 2.27 -3.24 -4.85
N GLY A 111 2.55 -2.73 -3.65
CA GLY A 111 1.63 -2.77 -2.52
C GLY A 111 1.94 -3.90 -1.55
N LEU A 112 0.92 -4.42 -0.87
CA LEU A 112 1.07 -5.36 0.23
C LEU A 112 0.48 -6.74 -0.10
N PHE A 113 1.29 -7.77 0.08
CA PHE A 113 0.93 -9.17 -0.08
C PHE A 113 0.98 -9.87 1.27
N VAL A 114 0.01 -10.70 1.58
CA VAL A 114 -0.05 -11.46 2.83
C VAL A 114 -0.11 -12.94 2.49
N ASN A 115 0.76 -13.74 3.10
CA ASN A 115 0.77 -15.18 2.89
C ASN A 115 -0.63 -15.76 3.22
N LYS A 116 -1.19 -16.59 2.33
CA LYS A 116 -2.55 -17.13 2.47
C LYS A 116 -2.79 -17.92 3.75
N LYS A 117 -1.74 -18.47 4.35
CA LYS A 117 -1.84 -19.14 5.65
C LYS A 117 -2.22 -18.18 6.79
N LEU A 118 -2.00 -16.87 6.60
CA LEU A 118 -2.46 -15.78 7.48
C LEU A 118 -3.76 -15.13 6.99
N SER A 119 -4.42 -15.68 5.97
CA SER A 119 -5.61 -15.05 5.37
C SER A 119 -6.73 -14.87 6.39
N VAL A 120 -6.95 -15.86 7.27
CA VAL A 120 -7.97 -15.83 8.33
C VAL A 120 -7.72 -14.76 9.38
N ASP A 121 -6.49 -14.28 9.50
CA ASP A 121 -6.08 -13.24 10.44
C ASP A 121 -6.29 -11.81 9.90
N ILE A 122 -6.67 -11.68 8.61
CA ILE A 122 -7.01 -10.41 7.97
C ILE A 122 -8.50 -10.13 8.20
N VAL A 123 -8.83 -9.39 9.26
CA VAL A 123 -10.20 -9.14 9.71
C VAL A 123 -10.77 -7.81 9.19
N THR A 124 -9.96 -6.75 9.21
CA THR A 124 -10.42 -5.36 9.00
C THR A 124 -10.23 -4.84 7.58
N PHE A 125 -9.34 -5.45 6.80
CA PHE A 125 -8.97 -4.99 5.46
C PHE A 125 -9.55 -5.88 4.37
N ASP A 126 -9.99 -5.25 3.29
CA ASP A 126 -10.34 -5.97 2.07
C ASP A 126 -9.10 -6.52 1.37
N LYS A 127 -9.27 -7.68 0.75
CA LYS A 127 -8.21 -8.38 0.05
C LYS A 127 -8.72 -9.08 -1.21
N LEU A 128 -7.79 -9.35 -2.12
CA LEU A 128 -8.01 -10.21 -3.28
C LEU A 128 -7.26 -11.52 -3.04
N ASP A 129 -8.00 -12.63 -3.01
CA ASP A 129 -7.49 -13.97 -2.71
C ASP A 129 -7.24 -14.82 -3.96
N ASN A 130 -7.46 -14.26 -5.15
CA ASN A 130 -7.40 -14.96 -6.43
C ASN A 130 -6.28 -14.45 -7.36
N ILE A 131 -5.41 -13.57 -6.86
CA ILE A 131 -4.34 -12.95 -7.67
C ILE A 131 -3.05 -13.78 -7.70
N ASP A 132 -2.80 -14.60 -6.68
CA ASP A 132 -1.64 -15.46 -6.57
C ASP A 132 -1.99 -16.75 -5.81
N SER A 133 -1.24 -17.84 -6.03
CA SER A 133 -1.50 -19.12 -5.37
C SER A 133 -1.10 -19.15 -3.89
N GLN A 134 -0.11 -18.34 -3.49
CA GLN A 134 0.46 -18.31 -2.15
C GLN A 134 0.10 -17.04 -1.36
N TYR A 135 -0.28 -15.96 -2.06
CA TYR A 135 -0.49 -14.65 -1.46
C TYR A 135 -1.88 -14.07 -1.74
N ASP A 136 -2.45 -13.43 -0.71
CA ASP A 136 -3.54 -12.48 -0.85
C ASP A 136 -2.98 -11.07 -1.07
N TYR A 137 -3.65 -10.26 -1.87
CA TYR A 137 -3.32 -8.85 -2.06
C TYR A 137 -4.22 -7.95 -1.22
N ILE A 138 -3.63 -7.05 -0.43
CA ILE A 138 -4.39 -6.14 0.43
C ILE A 138 -4.74 -4.85 -0.31
N LEU A 139 -6.01 -4.48 -0.27
CA LEU A 139 -6.51 -3.24 -0.85
C LEU A 139 -6.28 -2.08 0.14
N LEU A 140 -5.09 -1.48 0.07
CA LEU A 140 -4.67 -0.39 0.99
C LEU A 140 -5.50 0.89 0.84
N CYS A 141 -6.12 1.14 -0.32
CA CYS A 141 -6.99 2.28 -0.59
C CYS A 141 -8.37 2.14 0.09
N GLN A 142 -8.38 2.22 1.42
CA GLN A 142 -9.54 1.86 2.22
C GLN A 142 -10.71 2.84 2.05
N SER A 143 -10.45 4.14 1.92
CA SER A 143 -11.51 5.14 1.68
C SER A 143 -12.22 4.88 0.35
N TYR A 144 -11.46 4.53 -0.68
CA TYR A 144 -11.98 4.09 -1.97
C TYR A 144 -12.83 2.80 -1.87
N ILE A 145 -12.34 1.80 -1.15
CA ILE A 145 -13.09 0.53 -0.99
C ILE A 145 -14.36 0.73 -0.16
N ASN A 146 -14.31 1.56 0.89
CA ASN A 146 -15.48 1.93 1.68
C ASN A 146 -16.53 2.63 0.79
N LEU A 147 -16.09 3.55 -0.07
CA LEU A 147 -16.96 4.22 -1.04
C LEU A 147 -17.64 3.22 -1.96
N TYR A 148 -16.90 2.26 -2.50
CA TYR A 148 -17.50 1.19 -3.32
C TYR A 148 -18.51 0.36 -2.52
N LYS A 149 -18.18 -0.01 -1.28
CA LYS A 149 -19.06 -0.82 -0.44
C LYS A 149 -20.37 -0.12 -0.12
N SER A 150 -20.34 1.17 0.18
CA SER A 150 -21.52 1.97 0.56
C SER A 150 -22.38 2.35 -0.64
N THR A 151 -21.76 2.66 -1.79
CA THR A 151 -22.49 3.15 -2.97
C THR A 151 -22.81 2.07 -4.00
N LYS A 152 -22.08 0.96 -3.99
CA LYS A 152 -22.03 -0.05 -5.07
C LYS A 152 -21.71 0.57 -6.44
N GLY A 153 -20.92 1.66 -6.43
CA GLY A 153 -20.54 2.41 -7.62
C GLY A 153 -21.59 3.41 -8.10
N LYS A 154 -22.62 3.73 -7.32
CA LYS A 154 -23.56 4.81 -7.68
C LYS A 154 -22.95 6.17 -7.34
N LEU A 155 -22.71 6.99 -8.36
CA LEU A 155 -22.27 8.38 -8.24
C LEU A 155 -23.28 9.31 -8.94
N PRO A 156 -23.33 10.62 -8.60
CA PRO A 156 -22.60 11.26 -7.51
C PRO A 156 -23.16 10.86 -6.12
N ILE A 157 -22.34 11.00 -5.09
CA ILE A 157 -22.74 10.86 -3.69
C ILE A 157 -23.13 12.20 -3.08
N GLU A 158 -23.81 12.17 -1.94
CA GLU A 158 -24.05 13.39 -1.17
C GLU A 158 -22.74 13.93 -0.60
N ILE A 159 -22.49 15.22 -0.77
CA ILE A 159 -21.24 15.87 -0.32
C ILE A 159 -20.98 15.67 1.17
N LYS A 160 -22.04 15.60 1.98
CA LYS A 160 -21.99 15.36 3.42
C LYS A 160 -21.31 14.03 3.77
N THR A 161 -21.52 13.00 2.94
CA THR A 161 -20.87 11.70 3.12
C THR A 161 -19.35 11.82 3.16
N LEU A 162 -18.76 12.76 2.43
CA LEU A 162 -17.31 12.97 2.39
C LEU A 162 -16.73 13.68 3.63
N TYR A 163 -17.56 14.34 4.44
CA TYR A 163 -17.11 15.17 5.57
C TYR A 163 -17.62 14.69 6.93
N GLU A 164 -18.72 13.96 6.99
CA GLU A 164 -19.37 13.57 8.25
C GLU A 164 -18.67 12.39 8.95
N THR A 165 -17.91 11.58 8.22
CA THR A 165 -17.20 10.42 8.77
C THR A 165 -15.72 10.41 8.37
N ASP A 166 -14.89 9.84 9.24
CA ASP A 166 -13.46 9.62 8.92
C ASP A 166 -13.25 8.50 7.87
N GLU A 167 -14.32 7.81 7.44
CA GLU A 167 -14.26 6.68 6.51
C GLU A 167 -13.67 7.05 5.14
N TYR A 168 -13.85 8.31 4.73
CA TYR A 168 -13.41 8.84 3.43
C TYR A 168 -12.25 9.82 3.53
N ASN A 169 -11.61 9.92 4.70
CA ASN A 169 -10.56 10.91 4.97
C ASN A 169 -9.29 10.73 4.09
N GLN A 170 -9.14 9.64 3.33
CA GLN A 170 -8.02 9.44 2.40
C GLN A 170 -8.48 9.34 0.93
N ILE A 171 -9.71 9.79 0.62
CA ILE A 171 -10.25 9.60 -0.74
C ILE A 171 -9.45 10.38 -1.79
N ASP A 172 -8.94 11.57 -1.46
CA ASP A 172 -8.13 12.37 -2.39
C ASP A 172 -6.80 11.67 -2.72
N GLU A 173 -6.17 11.09 -1.69
CA GLU A 173 -4.95 10.30 -1.78
C GLU A 173 -5.19 9.04 -2.61
N ASP A 174 -6.27 8.30 -2.35
CA ASP A 174 -6.64 7.11 -3.14
C ASP A 174 -6.85 7.45 -4.63
N MET A 175 -7.54 8.57 -4.89
CA MET A 175 -7.74 9.06 -6.26
C MET A 175 -6.43 9.49 -6.92
N SER A 176 -5.53 10.13 -6.15
CA SER A 176 -4.19 10.47 -6.61
C SER A 176 -3.39 9.23 -6.98
N PHE A 177 -3.41 8.20 -6.13
CA PHE A 177 -2.78 6.92 -6.41
C PHE A 177 -3.24 6.35 -7.75
N PHE A 178 -4.54 6.33 -8.04
CA PHE A 178 -5.03 5.81 -9.32
C PHE A 178 -4.58 6.63 -10.53
N ARG A 179 -4.46 7.95 -10.40
CA ARG A 179 -3.88 8.81 -11.45
C ARG A 179 -2.41 8.50 -11.69
N GLU A 180 -1.62 8.40 -10.63
CA GLU A 180 -0.19 8.09 -10.71
C GLU A 180 0.05 6.73 -11.37
N ILE A 181 -0.60 5.67 -10.91
CA ILE A 181 -0.38 4.34 -11.49
C ILE A 181 -0.92 4.26 -12.93
N ARG A 182 -1.96 5.04 -13.29
CA ARG A 182 -2.43 5.17 -14.68
C ARG A 182 -1.36 5.84 -15.54
N TYR A 183 -0.78 6.92 -15.06
CA TYR A 183 0.28 7.62 -15.79
C TYR A 183 1.48 6.69 -16.02
N VAL A 184 1.96 6.02 -14.97
CA VAL A 184 3.15 5.15 -15.07
C VAL A 184 2.88 3.94 -15.96
N LYS A 185 1.71 3.29 -15.88
CA LYS A 185 1.42 2.13 -16.75
C LYS A 185 1.38 2.51 -18.23
N ASP A 186 0.97 3.74 -18.57
CA ASP A 186 0.76 4.19 -19.95
C ASP A 186 2.01 4.84 -20.55
N ASN A 187 2.86 5.48 -19.73
CA ASN A 187 3.99 6.27 -20.22
C ASN A 187 5.38 5.68 -19.88
N CYS A 188 5.48 4.70 -18.97
CA CYS A 188 6.78 4.14 -18.60
C CYS A 188 7.36 3.25 -19.73
N THR A 189 8.53 3.64 -20.24
CA THR A 189 9.23 2.91 -21.32
C THR A 189 9.79 1.55 -20.87
N VAL A 190 9.97 1.35 -19.56
CA VAL A 190 10.48 0.09 -19.01
C VAL A 190 9.31 -0.86 -18.74
N HIS A 191 9.04 -1.78 -19.67
CA HIS A 191 7.91 -2.72 -19.60
C HIS A 191 7.81 -3.48 -18.27
N LYS A 192 8.94 -3.94 -17.71
CA LYS A 192 8.94 -4.64 -16.40
C LYS A 192 8.41 -3.75 -15.26
N ILE A 193 8.64 -2.44 -15.33
CA ILE A 193 8.11 -1.48 -14.36
C ILE A 193 6.63 -1.23 -14.66
N ALA A 194 6.30 -0.85 -15.90
CA ALA A 194 4.91 -0.60 -16.32
C ALA A 194 3.96 -1.75 -15.96
N ASN A 195 4.38 -3.00 -16.17
CA ASN A 195 3.60 -4.20 -15.86
C ASN A 195 3.27 -4.39 -14.37
N LYS A 196 4.07 -3.81 -13.45
CA LYS A 196 3.76 -3.81 -12.01
C LYS A 196 2.58 -2.87 -11.73
N TYR A 197 2.61 -1.67 -12.28
CA TYR A 197 1.53 -0.68 -12.12
C TYR A 197 0.25 -1.14 -12.82
N LEU A 198 0.37 -1.71 -14.02
CA LEU A 198 -0.75 -2.29 -14.76
C LEU A 198 -1.47 -3.38 -13.96
N ALA A 199 -0.72 -4.29 -13.31
CA ALA A 199 -1.32 -5.35 -12.51
C ALA A 199 -2.22 -4.78 -11.40
N VAL A 200 -1.69 -3.85 -10.60
CA VAL A 200 -2.44 -3.22 -9.51
C VAL A 200 -3.64 -2.43 -10.03
N TYR A 201 -3.47 -1.70 -11.14
CA TYR A 201 -4.56 -0.98 -11.79
C TYR A 201 -5.72 -1.90 -12.18
N VAL A 202 -5.40 -3.03 -12.82
CA VAL A 202 -6.39 -4.02 -13.25
C VAL A 202 -7.06 -4.70 -12.05
N TRP A 203 -6.31 -4.98 -10.98
CA TRP A 203 -6.87 -5.59 -9.77
C TRP A 203 -7.94 -4.71 -9.12
N TYR A 204 -7.63 -3.43 -8.88
CA TYR A 204 -8.63 -2.48 -8.36
C TYR A 204 -9.80 -2.33 -9.32
N LYS A 205 -9.53 -2.15 -10.62
CA LYS A 205 -10.56 -2.01 -11.65
C LYS A 205 -11.51 -3.19 -11.69
N ASN A 206 -11.01 -4.42 -11.63
CA ASN A 206 -11.85 -5.61 -11.68
C ASN A 206 -12.68 -5.78 -10.40
N TYR A 207 -12.10 -5.51 -9.24
CA TYR A 207 -12.80 -5.65 -7.95
C TYR A 207 -13.96 -4.65 -7.79
N THR A 208 -13.81 -3.45 -8.34
CA THR A 208 -14.72 -2.31 -8.12
C THR A 208 -15.28 -1.73 -9.42
N TYR A 209 -15.36 -2.55 -10.48
CA TYR A 209 -15.57 -2.11 -11.86
C TYR A 209 -16.63 -1.01 -12.08
N PRO A 210 -17.85 -1.08 -11.50
CA PRO A 210 -18.85 -0.04 -11.70
C PRO A 210 -18.38 1.34 -11.21
N LEU A 211 -17.70 1.40 -10.07
CA LEU A 211 -17.14 2.63 -9.52
C LEU A 211 -15.89 3.05 -10.29
N PHE A 212 -14.94 2.12 -10.46
CA PHE A 212 -13.65 2.41 -11.08
C PHE A 212 -13.83 2.98 -12.50
N LYS A 213 -14.76 2.43 -13.28
CA LYS A 213 -15.04 2.92 -14.63
C LYS A 213 -15.51 4.38 -14.65
N GLN A 214 -16.45 4.76 -13.78
CA GLN A 214 -16.93 6.15 -13.73
C GLN A 214 -15.81 7.12 -13.36
N LEU A 215 -14.96 6.72 -12.40
CA LEU A 215 -13.81 7.52 -12.02
C LEU A 215 -12.78 7.59 -13.16
N GLU A 216 -12.49 6.47 -13.83
CA GLU A 216 -11.57 6.42 -14.98
C GLU A 216 -12.03 7.32 -16.13
N ASP A 217 -13.33 7.28 -16.47
CA ASP A 217 -13.96 8.11 -17.51
C ASP A 217 -13.87 9.61 -17.15
N GLY A 218 -13.96 9.94 -15.85
CA GLY A 218 -13.78 11.29 -15.33
C GLY A 218 -12.34 11.63 -14.92
N ASN A 219 -11.34 10.88 -15.41
CA ASN A 219 -9.91 11.06 -15.12
C ASN A 219 -9.54 11.13 -13.62
N PHE A 220 -10.31 10.43 -12.80
CA PHE A 220 -10.21 10.42 -11.36
C PHE A 220 -10.31 11.84 -10.76
N SER A 221 -11.12 12.71 -11.34
CA SER A 221 -11.41 14.03 -10.78
C SER A 221 -12.29 13.92 -9.53
N PRO A 222 -12.03 14.69 -8.45
CA PRO A 222 -12.92 14.80 -7.29
C PRO A 222 -14.36 15.13 -7.66
N SER A 223 -14.55 15.92 -8.73
CA SER A 223 -15.87 16.33 -9.22
C SER A 223 -16.77 15.16 -9.68
N VAL A 224 -16.19 13.98 -9.94
CA VAL A 224 -16.94 12.76 -10.30
C VAL A 224 -17.69 12.22 -9.08
N LEU A 225 -17.13 12.40 -7.87
CA LEU A 225 -17.77 11.99 -6.62
C LEU A 225 -18.96 12.90 -6.31
N ASN A 226 -18.78 14.20 -6.46
CA ASN A 226 -19.80 15.22 -6.32
C ASN A 226 -19.31 16.50 -7.00
N ALA A 227 -20.18 17.21 -7.73
CA ALA A 227 -19.81 18.42 -8.48
C ALA A 227 -19.27 19.56 -7.60
N ASP A 228 -19.69 19.62 -6.33
CA ASP A 228 -19.26 20.63 -5.36
C ASP A 228 -18.02 20.20 -4.55
N TYR A 229 -17.49 19.00 -4.80
CA TYR A 229 -16.29 18.50 -4.14
C TYR A 229 -15.04 18.77 -4.98
N MET A 230 -14.18 19.65 -4.46
CA MET A 230 -12.93 20.06 -5.13
C MET A 230 -11.72 19.18 -4.78
N GLY A 231 -11.82 18.39 -3.71
CA GLY A 231 -10.70 17.63 -3.16
C GLY A 231 -9.61 18.51 -2.52
N ARG A 232 -8.67 17.88 -1.81
CA ARG A 232 -7.50 18.52 -1.19
C ARG A 232 -6.22 18.43 -2.03
N ILE A 233 -6.22 17.53 -3.01
CA ILE A 233 -5.09 17.29 -3.92
C ILE A 233 -5.51 17.73 -5.32
N ASN A 234 -4.68 18.58 -5.95
CA ASN A 234 -4.90 19.00 -7.32
C ASN A 234 -4.86 17.78 -8.26
N PRO A 235 -5.95 17.47 -9.00
CA PRO A 235 -6.01 16.28 -9.83
C PRO A 235 -5.07 16.32 -11.05
N TYR A 236 -4.54 17.49 -11.39
CA TYR A 236 -3.59 17.68 -12.49
C TYR A 236 -2.12 17.53 -12.07
N ASP A 237 -1.84 17.48 -10.78
CA ASP A 237 -0.48 17.28 -10.28
C ASP A 237 -0.18 15.78 -10.27
N ILE A 238 0.55 15.30 -11.28
CA ILE A 238 1.06 13.93 -11.38
C ILE A 238 2.56 13.96 -11.09
N ILE A 239 2.98 13.42 -9.95
CA ILE A 239 4.37 13.37 -9.50
C ILE A 239 5.21 12.55 -10.50
N ALA A 240 4.68 11.44 -11.00
CA ALA A 240 5.39 10.60 -11.97
C ALA A 240 5.65 11.27 -13.33
N GLU A 241 4.98 12.38 -13.66
CA GLU A 241 5.20 13.11 -14.91
C GLU A 241 6.44 14.02 -14.85
N VAL A 242 6.80 14.49 -13.67
CA VAL A 242 7.90 15.45 -13.46
C VAL A 242 9.23 14.79 -13.05
N GLU A 243 9.29 13.46 -13.03
CA GLU A 243 10.45 12.64 -12.61
C GLU A 243 11.13 11.87 -13.74
#